data_AF-A0A7X5UZ55-F1
#
_entry.id   AF-A0A7X5UZ55-F1
#
_cell.length_a   1.000
_cell.length_b   1.000
_cell.length_c   1.000
_cell.angle_alpha   90.00
_cell.angle_beta   90.00
_cell.angle_gamma   90.00
#
_symmetry.space_group_name_H-M   'P 1'
#
loop_
_entity.id
_entity.type
_entity.pdbx_description
1 polymer ?
#
loop_
_entity_poly.entity_id
_entity_poly.type
_entity_poly.pdbx_seq_one_letter_code
_entity_poly.pdbx_strand_id
1 'polypeptide(L)'
;MGDISSEPSMEEILSSIKRIIAEEGDAAIATRARRGGRAATVAEKSAAIDEVLELSQPVDEDRVETPTPMSMGSPTPPEAAPKGAAEQPADPILSDRAAEATRGPLEALSRMVVKPEVTGTDTLEGMVREMLKPMLRDWLDANLPRLVEEMVAREISRITGRQ
;
A
#
# COMPACT_ATOMS: atom_id res chain seq x y z
N MET A 1 49.26 -29.59 48.83
CA MET A 1 49.97 -28.95 47.71
C MET A 1 48.95 -28.73 46.61
N GLY A 2 48.40 -27.52 46.57
CA GLY A 2 47.34 -27.12 45.65
C GLY A 2 47.88 -26.30 44.47
N ASP A 3 46.97 -26.12 43.52
CA ASP A 3 46.96 -25.15 42.41
C ASP A 3 47.73 -25.51 41.13
N ILE A 4 47.03 -26.21 40.23
CA ILE A 4 47.22 -26.06 38.78
C ILE A 4 45.84 -25.88 38.14
N SER A 5 45.12 -24.84 38.57
CA SER A 5 44.03 -24.27 37.79
C SER A 5 44.63 -23.60 36.57
N SER A 6 44.86 -24.38 35.51
CA SER A 6 44.90 -23.83 34.16
C SER A 6 43.45 -23.60 33.73
N GLU A 7 42.83 -22.59 34.31
CA GLU A 7 41.65 -22.00 33.68
C GLU A 7 42.11 -21.52 32.31
N PRO A 8 41.49 -21.98 31.20
CA PRO A 8 41.92 -21.62 29.87
C PRO A 8 41.85 -20.09 29.72
N SER A 9 42.90 -19.51 29.13
CA SER A 9 42.94 -18.06 28.89
C SER A 9 41.79 -17.67 27.96
N MET A 10 41.22 -16.48 28.16
CA MET A 10 40.13 -15.93 27.34
C MET A 10 40.43 -16.04 25.83
N GLU A 11 41.69 -15.83 25.43
CA GLU A 11 42.13 -15.93 24.04
C GLU A 11 42.12 -17.36 23.51
N GLU A 12 42.39 -18.35 24.36
CA GLU A 12 42.32 -19.78 24.02
C GLU A 12 40.87 -20.23 23.88
N ILE A 13 39.99 -19.76 24.76
CA ILE A 13 38.53 -19.97 24.67
C ILE A 13 38.01 -19.42 23.34
N LEU A 14 38.36 -18.18 22.99
CA LEU A 14 37.94 -17.55 21.74
C LEU A 14 38.53 -18.21 20.50
N SER A 15 39.79 -18.68 20.58
CA SER A 15 40.45 -19.41 19.49
C SER A 15 39.82 -20.79 19.26
N SER A 16 39.45 -21.49 20.34
CA SER A 16 38.74 -22.77 20.28
C SER A 16 37.35 -22.61 19.66
N ILE A 17 36.59 -21.59 20.06
CA ILE A 17 35.26 -21.28 19.48
C ILE A 17 35.40 -20.92 17.99
N LYS A 18 36.38 -20.08 17.63
CA LYS A 18 36.62 -19.69 16.24
C LYS A 18 36.97 -20.88 15.36
N ARG A 19 37.77 -21.82 15.86
CA ARG A 19 38.14 -23.05 15.14
C ARG A 19 36.93 -23.96 14.95
N ILE A 20 36.13 -24.21 15.99
CA ILE A 20 34.94 -25.06 15.91
C ILE A 20 33.93 -24.47 14.91
N ILE A 21 33.69 -23.16 14.93
CA ILE A 21 32.75 -22.50 13.99
C ILE A 21 33.27 -22.57 12.54
N ALA A 22 34.57 -22.42 12.32
CA ALA A 22 35.13 -22.55 10.97
C ALA A 22 35.02 -23.99 10.43
N GLU A 23 35.29 -24.98 11.28
CA GLU A 23 35.30 -26.41 10.94
C GLU A 23 33.86 -26.98 10.80
N GLU A 24 32.92 -26.53 11.65
CA GLU A 24 31.51 -26.93 11.62
C GLU A 24 30.67 -26.09 10.63
N GLY A 25 31.02 -24.82 10.44
CA GLY A 25 30.36 -23.92 9.47
C GLY A 25 30.50 -24.40 8.04
N ASP A 26 31.68 -24.87 7.63
CA ASP A 26 31.91 -25.38 6.27
C ASP A 26 31.15 -26.69 5.99
N ALA A 27 31.08 -27.58 6.99
CA ALA A 27 30.29 -28.82 6.92
C ALA A 27 28.77 -28.57 6.92
N ALA A 28 28.30 -27.59 7.71
CA ALA A 28 26.89 -27.16 7.76
C ALA A 28 26.46 -26.43 6.47
N ILE A 29 27.35 -25.63 5.87
CA ILE A 29 27.11 -24.94 4.60
C ILE A 29 27.08 -25.96 3.45
N ALA A 30 28.00 -26.94 3.41
CA ALA A 30 28.03 -27.97 2.38
C ALA A 30 26.79 -28.91 2.41
N THR A 31 26.30 -29.25 3.60
CA THR A 31 25.09 -30.09 3.76
C THR A 31 23.80 -29.31 3.51
N ARG A 32 23.74 -28.01 3.84
CA ARG A 32 22.61 -27.12 3.52
C ARG A 32 22.53 -26.78 2.03
N ALA A 33 23.67 -26.57 1.36
CA ALA A 33 23.72 -26.31 -0.08
C ALA A 33 23.21 -27.50 -0.91
N ARG A 34 23.57 -28.74 -0.55
CA ARG A 34 23.08 -29.95 -1.25
C ARG A 34 21.60 -30.24 -1.02
N ARG A 35 21.02 -29.79 0.10
CA ARG A 35 19.58 -29.92 0.41
C ARG A 35 18.76 -28.77 -0.17
N GLY A 36 19.33 -27.57 -0.21
CA GLY A 36 18.71 -26.35 -0.74
C GLY A 36 18.58 -26.35 -2.26
N GLY A 37 19.54 -26.91 -3.01
CA GLY A 37 19.53 -26.89 -4.47
C GLY A 37 18.36 -27.63 -5.16
N ARG A 38 17.72 -28.60 -4.48
CA ARG A 38 16.57 -29.34 -5.02
C ARG A 38 15.20 -28.88 -4.46
N ALA A 39 15.21 -28.09 -3.38
CA ALA A 39 14.01 -27.50 -2.79
C ALA A 39 13.79 -26.04 -3.24
N ALA A 40 14.87 -25.30 -3.55
CA ALA A 40 14.81 -23.91 -3.96
C ALA A 40 14.07 -23.71 -5.29
N THR A 41 14.21 -24.61 -6.26
CA THR A 41 13.59 -24.45 -7.59
C THR A 41 12.06 -24.57 -7.59
N VAL A 42 11.48 -25.20 -6.57
CA VAL A 42 10.02 -25.36 -6.43
C VAL A 42 9.45 -24.32 -5.45
N ALA A 43 10.20 -23.98 -4.39
CA ALA A 43 9.76 -23.01 -3.38
C ALA A 43 9.86 -21.54 -3.87
N GLU A 44 10.89 -21.17 -4.63
CA GLU A 44 11.03 -19.78 -5.15
C GLU A 44 9.91 -19.40 -6.11
N LYS A 45 9.42 -20.36 -6.92
CA LYS A 45 8.30 -20.10 -7.84
C LYS A 45 6.97 -19.94 -7.12
N SER A 46 6.79 -20.55 -5.95
CA SER A 46 5.55 -20.44 -5.17
C SER A 46 5.53 -19.20 -4.27
N ALA A 47 6.69 -18.82 -3.70
CA ALA A 47 6.81 -17.63 -2.85
C ALA A 47 6.69 -16.31 -3.65
N ALA A 48 7.14 -16.30 -4.91
CA ALA A 48 7.01 -15.12 -5.78
C ALA A 48 5.55 -14.81 -6.19
N ILE A 49 4.62 -15.76 -6.02
CA ILE A 49 3.20 -15.58 -6.33
C ILE A 49 2.47 -15.00 -5.11
N ASP A 50 2.91 -15.34 -3.90
CA ASP A 50 2.35 -14.82 -2.64
C ASP A 50 2.76 -13.37 -2.33
N GLU A 51 3.83 -12.84 -2.93
CA GLU A 51 4.20 -11.42 -2.83
C GLU A 51 3.30 -10.50 -3.68
N VAL A 52 2.55 -11.04 -4.64
CA VAL A 52 1.67 -10.27 -5.52
C VAL A 52 0.25 -10.30 -4.96
N LEU A 53 -0.13 -9.25 -4.23
CA LEU A 53 -1.50 -9.05 -3.74
C LEU A 53 -2.41 -8.57 -4.89
N GLU A 54 -3.27 -9.46 -5.39
CA GLU A 54 -4.35 -9.10 -6.33
C GLU A 54 -5.57 -8.55 -5.55
N LEU A 55 -5.63 -7.22 -5.37
CA LEU A 55 -6.78 -6.54 -4.76
C LEU A 55 -7.92 -6.33 -5.77
N SER A 56 -8.60 -7.40 -6.16
CA SER A 56 -9.77 -7.35 -7.05
C SER A 56 -11.09 -7.10 -6.30
N GLN A 57 -11.08 -7.18 -4.97
CA GLN A 57 -12.25 -6.96 -4.12
C GLN A 57 -12.12 -5.62 -3.41
N PRO A 58 -13.19 -4.78 -3.39
CA PRO A 58 -13.19 -3.57 -2.59
C PRO A 58 -13.07 -3.94 -1.10
N VAL A 59 -12.23 -3.20 -0.38
CA VAL A 59 -12.16 -3.32 1.08
C VAL A 59 -13.48 -2.80 1.65
N ASP A 60 -14.21 -3.63 2.38
CA ASP A 60 -15.38 -3.18 3.16
C ASP A 60 -14.90 -2.17 4.21
N GLU A 61 -15.16 -0.89 3.99
CA GLU A 61 -14.78 0.21 4.90
C GLU A 61 -15.42 0.08 6.29
N ASP A 62 -16.48 -0.72 6.42
CA ASP A 62 -17.15 -1.01 7.69
C ASP A 62 -16.39 -2.01 8.58
N ARG A 63 -15.32 -2.67 8.08
CA ARG A 63 -14.49 -3.60 8.85
C ARG A 63 -13.06 -3.09 9.05
N VAL A 64 -12.90 -1.80 9.30
CA VAL A 64 -11.68 -1.29 9.92
C VAL A 64 -11.72 -1.68 11.40
N GLU A 65 -11.22 -2.87 11.72
CA GLU A 65 -10.70 -3.15 13.07
C GLU A 65 -9.53 -2.18 13.28
N THR A 66 -9.83 -0.97 13.75
CA THR A 66 -8.82 -0.10 14.33
C THR A 66 -8.12 -0.93 15.40
N PRO A 67 -6.79 -1.16 15.30
CA PRO A 67 -6.08 -1.84 16.37
C PRO A 67 -6.32 -1.01 17.61
N THR A 68 -7.10 -1.54 18.55
CA THR A 68 -7.40 -0.85 19.79
C THR A 68 -6.04 -0.65 20.46
N PRO A 69 -5.55 0.59 20.60
CA PRO A 69 -4.29 0.80 21.29
C PRO A 69 -4.51 0.23 22.69
N MET A 70 -3.72 -0.78 23.07
CA MET A 70 -3.72 -1.24 24.45
C MET A 70 -3.36 -0.02 25.30
N SER A 71 -4.36 0.48 26.02
CA SER A 71 -4.23 1.63 26.89
C SER A 71 -3.34 1.23 28.06
N MET A 72 -2.03 1.37 27.88
CA MET A 72 -1.10 1.48 29.00
C MET A 72 -1.50 2.76 29.72
N GLY A 73 -2.11 2.60 30.91
CA GLY A 73 -2.78 3.67 31.63
C GLY A 73 -2.02 5.00 31.60
N SER A 74 -2.65 6.00 31.01
CA SER A 74 -2.14 7.36 30.98
C SER A 74 -2.19 7.92 32.42
N PRO A 75 -1.09 8.42 33.01
CA PRO A 75 -1.21 9.26 34.20
C PRO A 75 -1.96 10.53 33.79
N THR A 76 -3.11 10.77 34.41
CA THR A 76 -3.92 11.98 34.23
C THR A 76 -3.06 13.21 34.52
N PRO A 77 -2.76 14.07 33.52
CA PRO A 77 -2.09 15.34 33.76
C PRO A 77 -3.08 16.32 34.43
N PRO A 78 -2.65 17.11 35.43
CA PRO A 78 -3.52 18.11 36.03
C PRO A 78 -3.85 19.20 35.00
N GLU A 79 -5.14 19.52 34.92
CA GLU A 79 -5.71 20.55 34.07
C GLU A 79 -5.08 21.92 34.37
N ALA A 80 -4.28 22.42 33.43
CA ALA A 80 -3.75 23.78 33.44
C ALA A 80 -4.37 24.55 32.26
N ALA A 81 -5.02 25.67 32.60
CA ALA A 81 -5.70 26.60 31.71
C ALA A 81 -4.86 27.00 30.46
N PRO A 82 -5.49 27.33 29.32
CA PRO A 82 -4.80 27.61 28.07
C PRO A 82 -4.08 28.95 28.17
N LYS A 83 -2.77 28.93 28.43
CA LYS A 83 -1.88 30.04 28.06
C LYS A 83 -1.60 29.90 26.58
N GLY A 84 -1.94 30.93 25.81
CA GLY A 84 -1.77 30.98 24.35
C GLY A 84 -0.39 30.47 23.93
N ALA A 85 -0.39 29.31 23.29
CA ALA A 85 0.79 28.81 22.60
C ALA A 85 0.93 29.65 21.33
N ALA A 86 1.96 30.50 21.31
CA ALA A 86 2.51 30.97 20.05
C ALA A 86 2.78 29.73 19.19
N GLU A 87 2.24 29.73 17.97
CA GLU A 87 2.44 28.69 16.96
C GLU A 87 3.94 28.60 16.68
N GLN A 88 4.60 27.65 17.34
CA GLN A 88 6.00 27.35 17.04
C GLN A 88 6.04 26.83 15.61
N PRO A 89 6.95 27.33 14.76
CA PRO A 89 7.11 26.76 13.43
C PRO A 89 7.40 25.27 13.62
N ALA A 90 6.51 24.42 13.11
CA ALA A 90 6.69 22.99 13.19
C ALA A 90 8.02 22.64 12.52
N ASP A 91 8.91 21.98 13.27
CA ASP A 91 10.18 21.52 12.71
C ASP A 91 9.89 20.63 11.49
N PRO A 92 10.59 20.86 10.37
CA PRO A 92 10.35 20.08 9.17
C PRO A 92 10.64 18.60 9.45
N ILE A 93 9.62 17.77 9.22
CA ILE A 93 9.68 16.30 9.42
C ILE A 93 10.72 15.66 8.49
N LEU A 94 11.02 16.33 7.37
CA LEU A 94 12.00 15.89 6.39
C LEU A 94 13.29 16.71 6.49
N SER A 95 14.42 16.03 6.34
CA SER A 95 15.69 16.72 6.09
C SER A 95 15.69 17.37 4.70
N ASP A 96 16.34 18.51 4.56
CA ASP A 96 16.47 19.23 3.28
C ASP A 96 17.04 18.32 2.19
N ARG A 97 18.03 17.50 2.55
CA ARG A 97 18.63 16.50 1.66
C ARG A 97 17.61 15.48 1.14
N ALA A 98 16.71 15.00 2.00
CA ALA A 98 15.67 14.06 1.59
C ALA A 98 14.63 14.73 0.69
N ALA A 99 14.22 15.95 1.01
CA ALA A 99 13.30 16.73 0.18
C ALA A 99 13.87 17.03 -1.21
N GLU A 100 15.15 17.33 -1.30
CA GLU A 100 15.82 17.62 -2.57
C GLU A 100 16.03 16.36 -3.41
N ALA A 101 16.33 15.22 -2.77
CA ALA A 101 16.47 13.93 -3.43
C ALA A 101 15.15 13.39 -4.01
N THR A 102 14.01 13.66 -3.38
CA THR A 102 12.69 13.17 -3.85
C THR A 102 12.06 14.05 -4.92
N ARG A 103 12.47 15.31 -5.03
CA ARG A 103 11.88 16.29 -5.97
C ARG A 103 12.00 15.85 -7.44
N GLY A 104 13.16 15.37 -7.86
CA GLY A 104 13.40 14.90 -9.23
C GLY A 104 12.55 13.68 -9.63
N PRO A 105 12.56 12.58 -8.85
CA PRO A 105 11.72 11.41 -9.10
C PRO A 105 10.21 11.70 -9.08
N LEU A 106 9.75 12.57 -8.17
CA LEU A 106 8.34 12.98 -8.13
C LEU A 106 7.93 13.83 -9.33
N GLU A 107 8.81 14.72 -9.81
CA GLU A 107 8.56 15.45 -11.05
C GLU A 107 8.56 14.51 -12.27
N ALA A 108 9.45 13.52 -12.33
CA ALA A 108 9.46 12.51 -13.37
C ALA A 108 8.17 11.68 -13.35
N LEU A 109 7.70 11.27 -12.18
CA LEU A 109 6.42 10.58 -11.99
C LEU A 109 5.24 11.45 -12.42
N SER A 110 5.21 12.72 -12.01
CA SER A 110 4.17 13.68 -12.40
C SER A 110 4.08 13.87 -13.92
N ARG A 111 5.24 13.90 -14.61
CA ARG A 111 5.31 13.93 -16.08
C ARG A 111 4.88 12.62 -16.74
N MET A 112 4.93 11.49 -16.04
CA MET A 112 4.37 10.22 -16.52
C MET A 112 2.86 10.14 -16.28
N VAL A 113 2.35 10.85 -15.27
CA VAL A 113 0.92 11.13 -15.06
C VAL A 113 0.46 12.28 -15.97
N VAL A 114 0.94 12.31 -17.22
CA VAL A 114 0.35 13.17 -18.25
C VAL A 114 -1.02 12.60 -18.59
N LYS A 115 -2.01 13.32 -18.09
CA LYS A 115 -3.43 13.38 -18.45
C LYS A 115 -3.73 12.70 -19.81
N PRO A 116 -4.64 11.71 -19.88
CA PRO A 116 -5.07 11.15 -21.15
C PRO A 116 -5.93 12.18 -21.90
N GLU A 117 -5.30 13.19 -22.50
CA GLU A 117 -5.88 14.06 -23.54
C GLU A 117 -5.79 13.35 -24.90
N VAL A 118 -5.93 12.03 -24.93
CA VAL A 118 -6.17 11.29 -26.17
C VAL A 118 -7.66 11.03 -26.22
N THR A 119 -8.40 12.04 -26.66
CA THR A 119 -9.78 11.87 -27.13
C THR A 119 -9.72 11.01 -28.41
N GLY A 120 -9.60 9.70 -28.23
CA GLY A 120 -9.39 8.75 -29.31
C GLY A 120 -9.81 7.34 -28.92
N THR A 121 -10.18 6.55 -29.93
CA THR A 121 -10.61 5.15 -29.84
C THR A 121 -9.54 4.21 -29.28
N ASP A 122 -8.27 4.64 -29.28
CA ASP A 122 -7.14 3.86 -28.78
C ASP A 122 -6.99 3.91 -27.26
N THR A 123 -7.84 4.69 -26.57
CA THR A 123 -7.92 4.69 -25.11
C THR A 123 -8.97 3.71 -24.61
N LEU A 124 -8.78 3.19 -23.38
CA LEU A 124 -9.79 2.38 -22.71
C LEU A 124 -11.14 3.10 -22.62
N GLU A 125 -11.13 4.42 -22.38
CA GLU A 125 -12.34 5.23 -22.38
C GLU A 125 -13.03 5.22 -23.76
N GLY A 126 -12.27 5.35 -24.84
CA GLY A 126 -12.77 5.23 -26.21
C GLY A 126 -13.45 3.88 -26.47
N MET A 127 -12.81 2.79 -26.06
CA MET A 127 -13.36 1.44 -26.21
C MET A 127 -14.62 1.22 -25.35
N VAL A 128 -14.63 1.67 -24.09
CA VAL A 128 -15.80 1.59 -23.22
C VAL A 128 -16.95 2.44 -23.77
N ARG A 129 -16.66 3.62 -24.30
CA ARG A 129 -17.66 4.50 -24.94
C ARG A 129 -18.30 3.83 -26.15
N GLU A 130 -17.52 3.21 -27.03
CA GLU A 130 -18.05 2.49 -28.19
C GLU A 130 -18.90 1.27 -27.79
N MET A 131 -18.54 0.59 -26.70
CA MET A 131 -19.36 -0.51 -26.15
C MET A 131 -20.65 -0.03 -25.47
N LEU A 132 -20.63 1.11 -24.76
CA LEU A 132 -21.80 1.64 -24.06
C LEU A 132 -22.79 2.36 -24.99
N LYS A 133 -22.32 2.91 -26.11
CA LYS A 133 -23.13 3.63 -27.08
C LYS A 133 -24.35 2.85 -27.60
N PRO A 134 -24.25 1.57 -28.02
CA PRO A 134 -25.44 0.81 -28.43
C PRO A 134 -26.41 0.58 -27.26
N MET A 135 -25.92 0.25 -26.06
CA MET A 135 -26.80 0.02 -24.91
C MET A 135 -27.57 1.27 -24.49
N LEU A 136 -26.90 2.42 -24.51
CA LEU A 136 -27.54 3.71 -24.23
C LEU A 136 -28.55 4.09 -25.32
N ARG A 137 -28.27 3.79 -26.60
CA ARG A 137 -29.21 4.02 -27.69
C ARG A 137 -30.48 3.19 -27.48
N ASP A 138 -30.35 1.89 -27.29
CA ASP A 138 -31.49 0.99 -27.13
C ASP A 138 -32.34 1.39 -25.91
N TRP A 139 -31.68 1.80 -24.84
CA TRP A 139 -32.36 2.33 -23.66
C TRP A 139 -33.08 3.65 -23.95
N LEU A 140 -32.45 4.59 -24.64
CA LEU A 140 -33.09 5.86 -25.01
C LEU A 140 -34.28 5.61 -25.93
N ASP A 141 -34.15 4.73 -26.93
CA ASP A 141 -35.24 4.41 -27.85
C ASP A 141 -36.45 3.81 -27.11
N ALA A 142 -36.21 2.99 -26.09
CA ALA A 142 -37.27 2.40 -25.27
C ALA A 142 -37.89 3.37 -24.24
N ASN A 143 -37.12 4.29 -23.67
CA ASN A 143 -37.54 5.06 -22.49
C ASN A 143 -37.84 6.55 -22.77
N LEU A 144 -37.25 7.12 -23.82
CA LEU A 144 -37.39 8.54 -24.15
C LEU A 144 -38.83 8.94 -24.54
N PRO A 145 -39.62 8.13 -25.29
CA PRO A 145 -40.99 8.50 -25.62
C PRO A 145 -41.85 8.77 -24.38
N ARG A 146 -41.81 7.86 -23.39
CA ARG A 146 -42.55 8.00 -22.12
C ARG A 146 -42.12 9.24 -21.34
N LEU A 147 -40.81 9.48 -21.23
CA LEU A 147 -40.28 10.64 -20.51
C LEU A 147 -40.72 11.96 -21.15
N VAL A 148 -40.77 12.02 -22.48
CA VAL A 148 -41.24 13.20 -23.21
C VAL A 148 -42.74 13.40 -23.03
N GLU A 149 -43.55 12.34 -23.11
CA GLU A 149 -45.00 12.43 -22.87
C GLU A 149 -45.32 12.98 -21.47
N GLU A 150 -44.63 12.50 -20.43
CA GLU A 150 -44.80 12.99 -19.06
C GLU A 150 -44.42 14.47 -18.93
N MET A 151 -43.33 14.88 -19.58
CA MET A 151 -42.85 16.27 -19.55
C MET A 151 -43.75 17.21 -20.34
N VAL A 152 -44.25 16.77 -21.51
CA VAL A 152 -45.22 17.52 -22.33
C VAL A 152 -46.57 17.62 -21.62
N ALA A 153 -47.06 16.54 -21.00
CA ALA A 153 -48.30 16.57 -20.22
C ALA A 153 -48.20 17.55 -19.05
N ARG A 154 -47.04 17.60 -18.39
CA ARG A 154 -46.73 18.57 -17.33
C ARG A 154 -46.68 20.01 -17.88
N GLU A 155 -46.08 20.22 -19.05
CA GLU A 155 -45.99 21.53 -19.69
C GLU A 155 -47.37 22.04 -20.14
N ILE A 156 -48.20 21.18 -20.73
CA ILE A 156 -49.58 21.52 -21.11
C ILE A 156 -50.41 21.84 -19.87
N SER A 157 -50.28 21.06 -18.79
CA SER A 157 -51.00 21.33 -17.54
C SER A 157 -50.63 22.70 -16.96
N ARG A 158 -49.34 23.07 -17.03
CA ARG A 158 -48.84 24.38 -16.61
C ARG A 158 -49.42 25.51 -17.47
N ILE A 159 -49.39 25.38 -18.79
CA ILE A 159 -49.90 26.41 -19.73
C ILE A 159 -51.42 26.54 -19.64
N THR A 160 -52.13 25.42 -19.46
CA THR A 160 -53.59 25.41 -19.32
C THR A 160 -54.07 25.84 -17.93
N GLY A 161 -53.16 26.20 -17.02
CA GLY A 161 -53.48 26.74 -15.69
C GLY A 161 -54.26 25.77 -14.80
N ARG A 162 -54.12 24.45 -15.04
CA ARG A 162 -54.91 23.40 -14.38
C ARG A 162 -54.13 22.78 -13.22
N GLN A 163 -53.57 23.63 -12.37
CA GLN A 163 -52.79 23.26 -11.20
C GLN A 163 -53.61 23.48 -9.93
#